data_AF-A0A7D8YXG6-F1
#
_entry.id   AF-A0A7D8YXG6-F1
#
_cell.length_a   1.000
_cell.length_b   1.000
_cell.length_c   1.000
_cell.angle_alpha   90.00
_cell.angle_beta   90.00
_cell.angle_gamma   90.00
#
_symmetry.space_group_name_H-M   'P 1'
#
loop_
_entity.id
_entity.type
_entity.pdbx_description
1 polymer ?
#
loop_
_entity_poly.entity_id
_entity_poly.type
_entity_poly.pdbx_seq_one_letter_code
_entity_poly.pdbx_strand_id
1 'polypeptide(L)'
;MFAALRASSSRHTTARALSTSARVLAKQPLRAHAETPLPADLLAKIGRNADKKLADKAETWEALTELYVKGGPALEAAGLGTKERRYALWAFSRYSEGLAPSTFIFKPKPPKKFRGWGPKIQHGVRVK
;
A
#
# COMPACT_ATOMS: atom_id res chain seq x y z
N MET A 1 35.38 -50.74 -32.20
CA MET A 1 33.93 -50.83 -31.96
C MET A 1 33.63 -50.14 -30.64
N PHE A 2 33.20 -48.88 -30.65
CA PHE A 2 32.79 -48.17 -29.42
C PHE A 2 31.29 -47.88 -29.50
N ALA A 3 30.53 -48.44 -28.55
CA ALA A 3 29.10 -48.27 -28.44
C ALA A 3 28.78 -46.88 -27.88
N ALA A 4 27.94 -46.12 -28.59
CA ALA A 4 27.45 -44.83 -28.13
C ALA A 4 26.37 -45.03 -27.06
N LEU A 5 26.66 -44.66 -25.82
CA LEU A 5 25.67 -44.57 -24.74
C LEU A 5 24.72 -43.41 -25.00
N ARG A 6 23.50 -43.73 -25.42
CA ARG A 6 22.40 -42.77 -25.58
C ARG A 6 21.88 -42.38 -24.20
N ALA A 7 22.30 -41.23 -23.70
CA ALA A 7 21.75 -40.66 -22.47
C ALA A 7 20.26 -40.32 -22.67
N SER A 8 19.37 -41.10 -22.06
CA SER A 8 17.94 -40.84 -22.01
C SER A 8 17.68 -39.87 -20.86
N SER A 9 17.54 -38.56 -21.16
CA SER A 9 17.05 -37.60 -20.17
C SER A 9 15.52 -37.66 -20.14
N SER A 10 14.98 -38.39 -19.17
CA SER A 10 13.56 -38.29 -18.83
C SER A 10 13.33 -36.89 -18.28
N ARG A 11 12.85 -35.99 -19.15
CA ARG A 11 12.32 -34.69 -18.75
C ARG A 11 11.05 -34.94 -17.94
N HIS A 12 11.21 -35.07 -16.63
CA HIS A 12 10.09 -34.94 -15.71
C HIS A 12 9.59 -33.50 -15.82
N THR A 13 8.55 -33.30 -16.64
CA THR A 13 7.74 -32.09 -16.59
C THR A 13 6.98 -32.11 -15.28
N THR A 14 7.65 -31.73 -14.19
CA THR A 14 6.98 -31.39 -12.94
C THR A 14 6.12 -30.16 -13.24
N ALA A 15 4.86 -30.38 -13.62
CA ALA A 15 3.86 -29.34 -13.66
C ALA A 15 3.84 -28.71 -12.26
N ARG A 16 4.35 -27.48 -12.13
CA ARG A 16 4.18 -26.70 -10.90
C ARG A 16 2.69 -26.48 -10.73
N ALA A 17 2.05 -27.25 -9.85
CA ALA A 17 0.70 -26.98 -9.44
C ALA A 17 0.69 -25.59 -8.79
N LEU A 18 0.19 -24.59 -9.51
CA LEU A 18 -0.08 -23.28 -8.94
C LEU A 18 -1.25 -23.43 -7.97
N SER A 19 -0.95 -23.48 -6.67
CA SER A 19 -1.98 -23.46 -5.63
C SER A 19 -2.60 -22.06 -5.58
N THR A 20 -3.81 -21.90 -6.09
CA THR A 20 -4.59 -20.67 -5.99
C THR A 20 -5.48 -20.70 -4.74
N SER A 21 -4.92 -21.01 -3.56
CA SER A 21 -5.63 -20.73 -2.31
C SER A 21 -5.40 -19.27 -1.90
N ALA A 22 -5.88 -18.34 -2.72
CA ALA A 22 -6.00 -16.96 -2.29
C ALA A 22 -7.24 -16.87 -1.41
N ARG A 23 -7.09 -17.08 -0.09
CA ARG A 23 -8.12 -16.67 0.86
C ARG A 23 -8.26 -15.16 0.71
N VAL A 24 -9.34 -14.70 0.08
CA VAL A 24 -9.74 -13.30 0.17
C VAL A 24 -10.04 -13.07 1.65
N LEU A 25 -9.07 -12.51 2.38
CA LEU A 25 -9.25 -12.11 3.76
C LEU A 25 -10.45 -11.17 3.78
N ALA A 26 -11.52 -11.58 4.47
CA ALA A 26 -12.71 -10.77 4.62
C ALA A 26 -12.28 -9.42 5.22
N LYS A 27 -12.60 -8.35 4.51
CA LYS A 27 -12.32 -6.98 4.95
C LYS A 27 -13.01 -6.76 6.29
N GLN A 28 -12.23 -6.63 7.37
CA GLN A 28 -12.77 -6.32 8.67
C GLN A 28 -13.34 -4.88 8.67
N PRO A 29 -14.43 -4.62 9.39
CA PRO A 29 -14.98 -3.27 9.48
C PRO A 29 -14.01 -2.33 10.20
N LEU A 30 -13.98 -1.07 9.80
CA LEU A 30 -13.15 -0.06 10.43
C LEU A 30 -13.85 0.38 11.73
N ARG A 31 -13.13 0.34 12.85
CA ARG A 31 -13.66 0.67 14.19
C ARG A 31 -12.84 1.76 14.85
N ALA A 32 -13.39 2.44 15.85
CA ALA A 32 -12.63 3.40 16.64
C ALA A 32 -11.41 2.72 17.30
N HIS A 33 -10.29 3.45 17.35
CA HIS A 33 -9.06 3.04 18.01
C HIS A 33 -8.64 4.14 18.99
N ALA A 34 -7.85 3.82 20.02
CA ALA A 34 -7.44 4.79 21.04
C ALA A 34 -6.76 6.05 20.46
N GLU A 35 -6.04 5.87 19.35
CA GLU A 35 -5.34 6.94 18.63
C GLU A 35 -6.21 7.74 17.65
N THR A 36 -7.38 7.23 17.27
CA THR A 36 -8.28 7.79 16.26
C THR A 36 -9.71 7.49 16.71
N PRO A 37 -10.24 8.26 17.68
CA PRO A 37 -11.60 8.08 18.17
C PRO A 37 -12.61 8.44 17.06
N LEU A 38 -12.32 9.48 16.26
CA LEU A 38 -13.17 9.90 15.16
C LEU A 38 -12.68 9.34 13.82
N PRO A 39 -13.59 9.09 12.84
CA PRO A 39 -13.20 8.66 11.51
C PRO A 39 -12.38 9.74 10.78
N ALA A 40 -12.68 11.02 11.04
CA ALA A 40 -11.95 12.16 10.52
C ALA A 40 -10.47 12.17 10.97
N ASP A 41 -10.18 11.74 12.20
CA ASP A 41 -8.81 11.67 12.72
C ASP A 41 -7.99 10.61 11.99
N LEU A 42 -8.63 9.50 11.62
CA LEU A 42 -8.00 8.45 10.82
C LEU A 42 -7.62 8.99 9.46
N LEU A 43 -8.54 9.70 8.78
CA LEU A 43 -8.25 10.33 7.50
C LEU A 43 -7.10 11.32 7.65
N ALA A 44 -7.19 12.26 8.60
CA ALA A 44 -6.15 13.25 8.88
C ALA A 44 -4.76 12.65 9.07
N LYS A 45 -4.67 11.49 9.75
CA LYS A 45 -3.41 10.76 9.86
C LYS A 45 -2.96 10.17 8.53
N ILE A 46 -3.85 9.54 7.76
CA ILE A 46 -3.53 8.97 6.43
C ILE A 46 -3.00 10.07 5.51
N GLY A 47 -3.62 11.25 5.53
CA GLY A 47 -3.27 12.39 4.68
C GLY A 47 -3.45 12.09 3.20
N ARG A 48 -2.53 12.58 2.35
CA ARG A 48 -2.59 12.38 0.87
C ARG A 48 -3.94 12.76 0.25
N ASN A 49 -4.46 13.92 0.63
CA ASN A 49 -5.77 14.46 0.21
C ASN A 49 -6.99 13.63 0.62
N ALA A 50 -6.82 12.56 1.41
CA ALA A 50 -7.95 11.77 1.91
C ALA A 50 -8.88 12.63 2.78
N ASP A 51 -8.32 13.47 3.65
CA ASP A 51 -9.04 14.33 4.60
C ASP A 51 -9.94 15.34 3.87
N LYS A 52 -9.47 15.84 2.74
CA LYS A 52 -10.18 16.87 1.96
C LYS A 52 -11.25 16.27 1.05
N LYS A 53 -10.95 15.12 0.43
CA LYS A 53 -11.82 14.50 -0.58
C LYS A 53 -12.83 13.51 0.01
N LEU A 54 -12.59 13.03 1.23
CA LEU A 54 -13.46 12.10 1.94
C LEU A 54 -14.10 12.73 3.18
N ALA A 55 -14.04 14.05 3.34
CA ALA A 55 -14.63 14.77 4.47
C ALA A 55 -16.11 14.41 4.65
N ASP A 56 -16.88 14.40 3.57
CA ASP A 56 -18.32 14.10 3.56
C ASP A 56 -18.65 12.68 4.06
N LYS A 57 -17.68 11.75 3.98
CA LYS A 57 -17.84 10.34 4.38
C LYS A 57 -17.16 10.03 5.72
N ALA A 58 -16.61 11.05 6.37
CA ALA A 58 -15.90 10.94 7.65
C ALA A 58 -16.83 11.11 8.87
N GLU A 59 -18.14 11.32 8.65
CA GLU A 59 -19.12 11.53 9.73
C GLU A 59 -19.34 10.27 10.57
N THR A 60 -19.38 9.10 9.93
CA THR A 60 -19.63 7.82 10.61
C THR A 60 -18.63 6.74 10.19
N TRP A 61 -18.29 5.87 11.15
CA TRP A 61 -17.45 4.69 10.89
C TRP A 61 -18.09 3.72 9.91
N GLU A 62 -19.42 3.68 9.85
CA GLU A 62 -20.18 2.84 8.91
C GLU A 62 -20.01 3.32 7.47
N ALA A 63 -20.21 4.62 7.21
CA ALA A 63 -20.02 5.19 5.87
C ALA A 63 -18.58 4.99 5.36
N LEU A 64 -17.59 5.16 6.25
CA LEU A 64 -16.19 4.93 5.95
C LEU A 64 -15.90 3.44 5.66
N THR A 65 -16.51 2.54 6.43
CA THR A 65 -16.41 1.09 6.23
C THR A 65 -17.05 0.65 4.91
N GLU A 66 -18.24 1.15 4.58
CA GLU A 66 -18.87 0.87 3.30
C GLU A 66 -17.99 1.27 2.12
N LEU A 67 -17.36 2.44 2.21
CA LEU A 67 -16.45 2.92 1.19
C LEU A 67 -15.21 2.02 1.07
N TYR A 68 -14.65 1.56 2.19
CA TYR A 68 -13.56 0.59 2.19
C TYR A 68 -13.97 -0.75 1.57
N VAL A 69 -15.18 -1.24 1.86
CA VAL A 69 -15.73 -2.48 1.30
C VAL A 69 -15.94 -2.33 -0.22
N LYS A 70 -16.61 -1.26 -0.67
CA LYS A 70 -16.83 -0.91 -2.09
C LYS A 70 -15.52 -0.73 -2.86
N GLY A 71 -14.45 -0.29 -2.18
CA GLY A 71 -13.09 -0.35 -2.68
C GLY A 71 -12.70 0.76 -3.68
N GLY A 72 -11.83 0.43 -4.62
CA GLY A 72 -11.19 1.38 -5.54
C GLY A 72 -12.15 2.26 -6.35
N PRO A 73 -13.23 1.72 -6.98
CA PRO A 73 -14.17 2.51 -7.76
C PRO A 73 -14.89 3.59 -6.93
N ALA A 74 -15.24 3.29 -5.68
CA ALA A 74 -15.91 4.26 -4.80
C ALA A 74 -14.98 5.42 -4.39
N LEU A 75 -13.68 5.16 -4.24
CA LEU A 75 -12.68 6.19 -3.99
C LEU A 75 -12.39 7.02 -5.25
N GLU A 76 -12.49 6.41 -6.43
CA GLU A 76 -12.37 7.12 -7.71
C GLU A 76 -13.52 8.09 -7.94
N ALA A 77 -14.75 7.65 -7.66
CA ALA A 77 -15.93 8.52 -7.68
C ALA A 77 -15.81 9.70 -6.69
N ALA A 78 -15.08 9.53 -5.59
CA ALA A 78 -14.75 10.60 -4.65
C ALA A 78 -13.59 11.52 -5.13
N GLY A 79 -13.08 11.32 -6.35
CA GLY A 79 -12.06 12.18 -6.96
C GLY A 79 -10.62 11.91 -6.50
N LEU A 80 -10.34 10.79 -5.83
CA LEU A 80 -8.96 10.42 -5.47
C LEU A 80 -8.20 9.89 -6.69
N GLY A 81 -6.97 10.34 -6.87
CA GLY A 81 -6.09 9.84 -7.93
C GLY A 81 -5.58 8.43 -7.62
N THR A 82 -5.11 7.69 -8.64
CA THR A 82 -4.71 6.27 -8.50
C THR A 82 -3.73 5.99 -7.35
N LYS A 83 -2.73 6.87 -7.13
CA LYS A 83 -1.75 6.72 -6.04
C LYS A 83 -2.39 6.94 -4.66
N GLU A 84 -3.28 7.91 -4.55
CA GLU A 84 -4.02 8.22 -3.32
C GLU A 84 -4.93 7.05 -2.96
N ARG A 85 -5.69 6.53 -3.94
CA ARG A 85 -6.58 5.37 -3.76
C ARG A 85 -5.84 4.13 -3.28
N ARG A 86 -4.73 3.77 -3.92
CA ARG A 86 -3.93 2.60 -3.52
C ARG A 86 -3.43 2.72 -2.09
N TYR A 87 -2.98 3.92 -1.70
CA TYR A 87 -2.51 4.14 -0.33
C TYR A 87 -3.65 4.12 0.68
N ALA A 88 -4.78 4.77 0.40
CA ALA A 88 -5.94 4.78 1.28
C ALA A 88 -6.46 3.36 1.53
N LEU A 89 -6.59 2.53 0.49
CA LEU A 89 -7.01 1.14 0.65
C LEU A 89 -6.02 0.29 1.45
N TRP A 90 -4.72 0.50 1.23
CA TRP A 90 -3.68 -0.15 2.02
C TRP A 90 -3.74 0.27 3.49
N ALA A 91 -3.90 1.57 3.76
CA ALA A 91 -4.02 2.11 5.11
C ALA A 91 -5.27 1.58 5.84
N PHE A 92 -6.41 1.55 5.16
CA PHE A 92 -7.64 0.93 5.70
C PHE A 92 -7.47 -0.56 5.96
N SER A 93 -6.74 -1.28 5.11
CA SER A 93 -6.41 -2.69 5.35
C SER A 93 -5.56 -2.90 6.60
N ARG A 94 -4.56 -2.04 6.83
CA ARG A 94 -3.72 -2.12 8.04
C ARG A 94 -4.49 -1.74 9.29
N TYR A 95 -5.34 -0.73 9.18
CA TYR A 95 -6.20 -0.33 10.28
C TYR A 95 -7.26 -1.39 10.62
N SER A 96 -7.82 -2.08 9.62
CA SER A 96 -8.80 -3.15 9.83
C SER A 96 -8.19 -4.41 10.44
N GLU A 97 -6.88 -4.63 10.28
CA GLU A 97 -6.08 -5.62 11.01
C GLU A 97 -5.89 -5.25 12.51
N GLY A 98 -6.33 -4.06 12.94
CA GLY A 98 -6.20 -3.58 14.32
C GLY A 98 -4.85 -2.92 14.62
N LEU A 99 -4.04 -2.61 13.61
CA LEU A 99 -2.78 -1.89 13.81
C LEU A 99 -3.04 -0.42 14.11
N ALA A 100 -2.26 0.14 15.04
CA ALA A 100 -2.35 1.55 15.39
C ALA A 100 -1.90 2.44 14.22
N PRO A 101 -2.62 3.54 13.89
CA PRO A 101 -2.30 4.43 12.77
C PRO A 101 -0.84 4.90 12.76
N SER A 102 -0.28 5.25 13.92
CA SER A 102 1.12 5.66 14.07
C SER A 102 2.15 4.65 13.56
N THR A 103 1.83 3.34 13.60
CA THR A 103 2.79 2.28 13.27
C THR A 103 3.02 2.12 11.76
N PHE A 104 2.00 2.37 10.94
CA PHE A 104 2.06 2.12 9.49
C PHE A 104 1.95 3.39 8.65
N ILE A 105 1.46 4.49 9.21
CA ILE A 105 1.32 5.74 8.48
C ILE A 105 2.66 6.47 8.47
N PHE A 106 3.29 6.49 7.29
CA PHE A 106 4.53 7.22 7.07
C PHE A 106 4.26 8.62 6.51
N LYS A 107 4.79 9.64 7.18
CA LYS A 107 4.81 11.01 6.64
C LYS A 107 5.55 11.05 5.30
N PRO A 108 5.14 11.91 4.36
CA PRO A 108 5.86 12.07 3.10
C PRO A 108 7.29 12.50 3.37
N LYS A 109 8.25 11.83 2.72
CA LYS A 109 9.66 12.21 2.81
C LYS A 109 9.81 13.65 2.30
N PRO A 110 10.56 14.52 3.00
CA PRO A 110 10.80 15.87 2.52
C PRO A 110 11.47 15.82 1.15
N PRO A 111 11.22 16.82 0.28
CA PRO A 111 11.86 16.86 -1.01
C PRO A 111 13.37 16.88 -0.85
N LYS A 112 14.08 16.15 -1.72
CA LYS A 112 15.54 16.14 -1.72
C LYS A 112 16.04 17.58 -1.92
N LYS A 113 16.82 18.09 -0.97
CA LYS A 113 17.42 19.43 -1.04
C LYS A 113 18.42 19.55 -2.19
N PHE A 114 19.22 18.51 -2.41
CA PHE A 114 20.21 18.44 -3.48
C PHE A 114 19.86 17.27 -4.42
N ARG A 115 19.95 17.50 -5.75
CA ARG A 115 19.69 16.50 -6.79
C ARG A 115 20.99 16.19 -7.54
N GLY A 116 21.24 14.93 -7.90
CA GLY A 116 22.46 14.46 -8.58
C GLY A 116 23.56 13.94 -7.65
N TRP A 117 24.71 13.55 -8.21
CA TRP A 117 25.93 13.10 -7.50
C TRP A 117 26.68 14.27 -6.85
N GLY A 118 25.96 15.24 -6.29
CA GLY A 118 26.53 16.47 -5.75
C GLY A 118 27.34 17.30 -6.77
N PRO A 119 27.72 18.53 -6.41
CA PRO A 119 28.73 19.23 -7.17
C PRO A 119 30.08 18.54 -6.99
N LYS A 120 30.90 18.52 -8.05
CA LYS A 120 32.29 18.03 -8.03
C LYS A 120 33.13 18.71 -6.95
N ILE A 121 32.70 19.89 -6.51
CA ILE A 121 33.29 20.67 -5.43
C ILE A 121 32.22 20.89 -4.37
N GLN A 122 32.43 20.35 -3.17
CA GLN A 122 31.59 20.57 -2.01
C GLN A 122 32.43 21.29 -0.96
N HIS A 123 31.91 22.37 -0.36
CA HIS A 123 32.65 23.17 0.63
C HIS A 123 34.06 23.60 0.19
N GLY A 124 34.25 23.95 -1.10
CA GLY A 124 35.56 24.34 -1.65
C GLY A 124 36.52 23.17 -1.91
N VAL A 125 36.16 21.95 -1.54
CA VAL A 125 36.96 20.74 -1.75
C VAL A 125 36.43 19.96 -2.94
N ARG A 126 37.31 19.65 -3.90
CA ARG A 126 36.96 18.76 -5.00
C ARG A 126 36.82 17.33 -4.47
N VAL A 127 35.60 16.81 -4.51
CA VAL A 127 35.30 15.41 -4.19
C VAL A 127 35.84 14.56 -5.35
N LYS A 128 36.80 13.67 -5.06
CA LYS A 128 37.41 12.74 -6.03
C LYS A 128 36.77 11.37 -5.89
#